data_AF-A0A397RZM9-F1
#
_entry.id   AF-A0A397RZM9-F1
#
_cell.length_a   1.000
_cell.length_b   1.000
_cell.length_c   1.000
_cell.angle_alpha   90.00
_cell.angle_beta   90.00
_cell.angle_gamma   90.00
#
_symmetry.space_group_name_H-M   'P 1'
#
loop_
_entity.id
_entity.type
_entity.pdbx_description
1 polymer ?
#
loop_
_entity_poly.entity_id
_entity_poly.type
_entity_poly.pdbx_seq_one_letter_code
_entity_poly.pdbx_strand_id
1 'polypeptide(L)' 'MTLDDLKKLTPVELDFISAHIYKLVKDRVTEDTKNEENFNHDPDCCPHCGSLSFIKYGFNKGKQKYYCKDCNKFFS' A
#
# COMPACT_ATOMS: atom_id res chain seq x y z
N MET A 1 5.76 3.06 -8.47
CA MET A 1 6.68 4.13 -8.90
C MET A 1 7.59 4.42 -7.73
N THR A 2 8.90 4.27 -7.91
CA THR A 2 9.90 4.52 -6.86
C THR A 2 10.39 5.96 -6.92
N LEU A 3 11.08 6.42 -5.87
CA LEU A 3 11.69 7.75 -5.87
C LEU A 3 12.74 7.91 -6.99
N ASP A 4 13.43 6.84 -7.35
CA ASP A 4 14.43 6.85 -8.41
C ASP A 4 13.82 6.93 -9.81
N ASP A 5 12.56 6.52 -9.97
CA ASP A 5 11.81 6.73 -11.21
C ASP A 5 11.45 8.21 -11.39
N LEU A 6 11.06 8.89 -10.31
CA LEU A 6 10.70 10.31 -10.33
C LEU A 6 11.89 11.21 -10.68
N LYS A 7 13.10 10.88 -10.19
CA LYS A 7 14.31 11.68 -10.46
C LYS A 7 14.75 11.69 -11.93
N LYS A 8 14.26 10.75 -12.75
CA LYS A 8 14.60 10.65 -14.18
C LYS A 8 13.75 11.58 -15.05
N LEU A 9 12.68 12.15 -14.49
CA LEU A 9 11.75 13.00 -15.20
C LEU A 9 12.28 14.43 -15.35
N THR A 10 11.93 15.07 -16.45
CA THR A 10 12.20 16.50 -16.65
C THR A 10 11.37 17.36 -15.69
N PRO A 11 11.77 18.62 -15.44
CA PRO A 11 11.00 19.53 -14.60
C PRO A 11 9.55 19.71 -15.08
N VAL A 12 9.31 19.70 -16.39
CA VAL A 12 7.97 19.87 -16.98
C VAL A 12 7.11 18.64 -16.74
N GLU A 13 7.67 17.44 -16.90
CA GLU A 13 6.94 16.19 -16.62
C GLU A 13 6.61 16.07 -15.13
N LEU A 14 7.53 16.47 -14.25
CA LEU A 14 7.30 16.51 -12.81
C LEU A 14 6.18 17.48 -12.44
N ASP A 15 6.18 18.69 -12.99
CA ASP A 15 5.15 19.69 -12.75
C ASP A 15 3.77 19.19 -13.23
N PHE A 16 3.73 18.61 -14.43
CA PHE A 16 2.51 18.03 -14.99
C PHE A 16 1.94 16.91 -14.10
N ILE A 17 2.79 15.99 -13.66
CA ILE A 17 2.41 14.87 -12.78
C ILE A 17 1.95 15.41 -11.42
N SER A 18 2.68 16.38 -10.85
CA SER A 18 2.34 17.02 -9.57
C SER A 18 0.94 17.63 -9.62
N ALA A 19 0.63 18.40 -10.67
CA ALA A 19 -0.68 19.04 -10.84
C ALA A 19 -1.82 18.00 -10.94
N HIS A 20 -1.58 16.91 -11.67
CA HIS A 20 -2.57 15.84 -11.82
C HIS A 20 -2.77 15.06 -10.51
N ILE A 21 -1.70 14.72 -9.79
CA ILE A 21 -1.78 14.08 -8.48
C ILE A 21 -2.54 14.97 -7.50
N TYR A 22 -2.21 16.26 -7.45
CA TYR A 22 -2.90 17.22 -6.58
C TYR A 22 -4.40 17.26 -6.86
N LYS A 23 -4.80 17.32 -8.14
CA LYS A 23 -6.22 17.29 -8.53
C LYS A 23 -6.89 15.98 -8.11
N LEU A 24 -6.25 14.84 -8.38
CA LEU A 24 -6.78 13.52 -7.99
C LEU A 24 -6.96 13.39 -6.47
N VAL A 25 -6.03 13.92 -5.68
CA VAL A 25 -6.16 13.94 -4.21
C VAL A 25 -7.35 14.79 -3.81
N LYS A 26 -7.45 16.01 -4.33
CA LYS A 26 -8.57 16.91 -4.02
C LYS A 26 -9.93 16.32 -4.39
N ASP A 27 -10.03 15.64 -5.53
CA ASP A 27 -11.27 15.01 -5.98
C ASP A 27 -11.66 13.79 -5.13
N ARG A 28 -10.69 13.12 -4.48
CA ARG A 28 -10.91 11.91 -3.68
C ARG A 28 -11.02 12.15 -2.18
N VAL A 29 -10.47 13.24 -1.66
CA VAL A 29 -10.55 13.57 -0.24
C VAL A 29 -11.92 14.20 0.06
N THR A 30 -12.74 13.45 0.79
CA THR A 30 -14.00 13.86 1.41
C THR A 30 -13.83 14.02 2.92
N GLU A 31 -14.80 14.62 3.61
CA GLU A 31 -14.81 14.75 5.07
C GLU A 31 -14.73 13.39 5.79
N ASP A 32 -15.18 12.32 5.13
CA ASP A 32 -15.15 10.94 5.65
C ASP A 32 -13.90 10.15 5.24
N THR A 33 -12.99 10.72 4.44
CA THR A 33 -11.79 10.01 3.98
C THR A 33 -10.88 9.67 5.16
N LYS A 34 -10.68 8.37 5.41
CA LYS A 34 -9.74 7.86 6.42
C LYS A 34 -8.41 7.54 5.78
N ASN A 35 -7.31 7.87 6.47
CA ASN A 35 -5.91 7.60 6.05
C ASN A 35 -5.57 6.11 5.85
N GLU A 36 -6.52 5.20 6.01
CA GLU A 36 -6.34 3.74 5.93
C GLU A 36 -6.57 3.21 4.51
N GLU A 37 -7.24 3.98 3.65
CA GLU A 37 -7.49 3.61 2.26
C GLU A 37 -6.30 4.01 1.39
N ASN A 38 -5.21 3.22 1.37
CA ASN A 38 -4.26 3.11 0.24
C ASN A 38 -3.00 2.25 0.46
N PHE A 39 -2.92 1.40 1.47
CA PHE A 39 -1.82 0.42 1.59
C PHE A 39 -2.33 -1.01 1.50
N ASN A 40 -2.90 -1.38 0.35
CA ASN A 40 -3.06 -2.78 -0.04
C ASN A 40 -1.74 -3.28 -0.65
N HIS A 41 -0.65 -3.30 0.14
CA HIS A 41 0.46 -4.18 -0.19
C HIS A 41 0.11 -5.52 0.45
N ASP A 42 -0.33 -6.48 -0.37
CA ASP A 42 -0.27 -7.87 0.07
C ASP A 42 1.20 -8.12 0.47
N PRO A 43 1.47 -8.62 1.68
CA PRO A 43 2.83 -8.86 2.14
C PRO A 43 3.49 -9.92 1.28
N ASP A 44 4.72 -9.69 0.82
CA ASP A 44 5.44 -10.66 -0.03
C ASP A 44 5.80 -11.94 0.72
N CYS A 45 5.99 -11.86 2.03
CA CYS A 45 6.34 -12.98 2.90
C CYS A 45 5.83 -12.77 4.33
N CYS A 46 5.85 -13.83 5.14
CA CYS A 46 5.56 -13.73 6.56
C CYS A 46 6.64 -12.88 7.26
N PRO A 47 6.28 -11.78 7.95
CA PRO A 47 7.23 -10.90 8.60
C PRO A 47 7.92 -11.52 9.83
N HIS A 48 7.40 -12.66 10.31
CA HIS A 48 7.95 -13.35 11.49
C HIS A 48 9.04 -14.36 11.13
N CYS A 49 8.97 -14.97 9.95
CA CYS A 49 9.86 -16.07 9.57
C CYS A 49 10.36 -16.03 8.12
N GLY A 50 9.93 -15.06 7.31
CA GLY A 50 10.28 -14.92 5.90
C GLY A 50 9.61 -15.94 4.98
N SER A 51 8.72 -16.79 5.48
CA SER A 51 8.03 -17.80 4.66
C SER A 51 7.07 -17.18 3.66
N LEU A 52 7.08 -17.70 2.43
CA LEU A 52 6.08 -17.40 1.39
C LEU A 52 4.78 -18.20 1.57
N SER A 53 4.76 -19.17 2.49
CA SER A 53 3.64 -20.05 2.79
C SER A 53 2.71 -19.41 3.81
N PHE A 54 1.82 -18.55 3.34
CA PHE A 54 0.77 -17.93 4.15
C PHE A 54 -0.54 -17.80 3.36
N ILE A 55 -1.65 -17.59 4.07
CA ILE A 55 -2.99 -17.44 3.49
C ILE A 55 -3.71 -16.21 4.03
N LYS A 56 -4.64 -15.66 3.25
CA LYS A 56 -5.61 -14.67 3.72
C LYS A 56 -6.58 -15.35 4.70
N TYR A 57 -6.63 -14.88 5.94
CA TYR A 57 -7.43 -15.47 7.01
C TYR A 57 -8.74 -14.71 7.28
N GLY A 58 -8.78 -13.41 6.95
CA GLY A 58 -9.95 -12.56 7.14
C GLY A 58 -9.54 -11.10 7.30
N PHE A 59 -10.42 -10.24 7.81
CA PHE A 59 -10.11 -8.84 8.08
C PHE A 59 -10.17 -8.55 9.59
N ASN A 60 -9.33 -7.64 10.08
CA ASN A 60 -9.38 -7.11 11.43
C ASN A 60 -9.29 -5.59 11.37
N LYS A 61 -10.31 -4.88 11.87
CA LYS A 61 -10.41 -3.41 11.84
C LYS A 61 -10.09 -2.81 10.45
N GLY A 62 -10.64 -3.40 9.38
CA GLY A 62 -10.41 -2.94 8.00
C GLY A 62 -9.10 -3.39 7.36
N LYS A 63 -8.17 -3.98 8.11
CA LYS A 63 -6.91 -4.52 7.58
C LYS A 63 -7.01 -6.00 7.26
N GLN A 64 -6.42 -6.43 6.15
CA GLN A 64 -6.31 -7.84 5.81
C GLN A 64 -5.45 -8.55 6.88
N LYS A 65 -5.91 -9.71 7.35
CA LYS A 65 -5.20 -10.59 8.27
C LYS A 65 -4.73 -11.81 7.51
N TYR A 66 -3.48 -12.18 7.71
CA TYR A 66 -2.81 -13.33 7.12
C TYR A 66 -2.42 -14.33 8.21
N TYR A 67 -2.37 -15.61 7.84
CA TYR A 67 -1.89 -16.69 8.68
C TYR A 67 -0.74 -17.42 7.98
N CYS A 68 0.43 -17.47 8.63
CA CYS A 68 1.57 -18.22 8.12
C CYS A 68 1.45 -19.71 8.48
N LYS A 69 1.58 -20.59 7.49
CA LYS A 69 1.48 -22.04 7.64
C LYS A 69 2.72 -22.67 8.28
N ASP A 70 3.86 -21.96 8.24
CA ASP A 70 5.13 -22.52 8.73
C ASP A 70 5.40 -22.11 10.17
N CYS A 71 5.23 -20.84 10.52
CA CYS A 71 5.44 -20.38 11.90
C CYS A 71 4.15 -20.28 12.73
N ASN A 72 3.00 -20.60 12.14
CA ASN A 72 1.67 -20.58 12.79
C ASN A 72 1.30 -19.24 13.45
N LYS A 73 1.84 -18.13 12.94
CA LYS A 73 1.56 -16.77 13.45
C LYS A 73 0.64 -16.01 12.50
N PHE A 74 -0.14 -15.10 13.10
CA PHE A 74 -0.94 -14.14 12.37
C PHE A 74 -0.18 -12.82 12.17
N PHE A 75 -0.48 -12.14 11.07
CA PHE A 75 0.03 -10.79 10.77
C PHE A 75 -0.96 -10.02 9.88
N SER A 76 -0.80 -8.71 9.80
CA SER A 76 -1.65 -7.77 9.04
C SER A 76 -0.82 -6.65 8.46
#